data_AF-A0A850VTM5-F1
#
_entry.id   AF-A0A850VTM5-F1
#
_cell.length_a   1.000
_cell.length_b   1.000
_cell.length_c   1.000
_cell.angle_alpha   90.00
_cell.angle_beta   90.00
_cell.angle_gamma   90.00
#
_symmetry.space_group_name_H-M   'P 1'
#
loop_
_entity.id
_entity.type
_entity.pdbx_description
1 polymer ?
#
loop_
_entity_poly.entity_id
_entity_poly.type
_entity_poly.pdbx_seq_one_letter_code
_entity_poly.pdbx_strand_id
1 'polypeptide(L)' 'GEVRVSLPEGLPFRLEKSFEDYYSVVTARELDREEVPEYNVTVRAADGGSPALRSSAVLALRVLDVNDN' A
#
# COMPACT_ATOMS: atom_id res chain seq x y z
N GLY A 1 6.29 18.65 7.42
CA GLY A 1 5.05 18.50 8.20
C GLY A 1 4.86 17.03 8.50
N GLU A 2 4.18 16.65 9.58
CA GLU A 2 3.89 15.24 9.84
C GLU A 2 2.79 14.76 8.88
N VAL A 3 3.09 13.77 8.03
CA VAL A 3 2.12 13.11 7.16
C VAL A 3 1.91 11.70 7.68
N ARG A 4 0.65 11.32 7.91
CA ARG A 4 0.26 9.97 8.33
C ARG A 4 -0.26 9.21 7.14
N VAL A 5 0.37 8.08 6.83
CA VAL A 5 -0.03 7.20 5.73
C VAL A 5 -0.53 5.88 6.29
N SER A 6 -1.64 5.38 5.75
CA SER A 6 -2.30 4.14 6.20
C SER A 6 -2.77 3.29 5.02
N LEU A 7 -2.72 1.97 5.21
CA LEU A 7 -3.31 0.96 4.32
C LEU A 7 -4.62 0.39 4.90
N PRO A 8 -5.47 -0.23 4.07
CA PRO A 8 -6.61 -1.00 4.55
C PRO A 8 -6.15 -2.22 5.34
N GLU A 9 -6.80 -2.49 6.47
CA GLU A 9 -6.55 -3.71 7.24
C GLU A 9 -7.05 -4.95 6.48
N GLY A 10 -6.41 -6.09 6.71
CA GLY A 10 -6.80 -7.38 6.11
C GLY A 10 -6.10 -7.75 4.81
N LEU A 11 -5.29 -6.85 4.24
CA LEU A 11 -4.47 -7.13 3.08
C LEU A 11 -3.09 -7.70 3.47
N PRO A 12 -2.46 -8.53 2.63
CA PRO A 12 -1.11 -9.07 2.84
C PRO A 12 0.01 -8.03 2.65
N PHE A 13 -0.26 -6.73 2.81
CA PHE A 13 0.67 -5.65 2.53
C PHE A 13 0.86 -4.75 3.75
N ARG A 14 2.06 -4.21 3.91
CA ARG A 14 2.39 -3.18 4.89
C ARG A 14 3.11 -2.01 4.23
N LEU A 15 3.01 -0.84 4.84
CA LEU A 15 3.81 0.32 4.47
C LEU A 15 5.10 0.30 5.28
N GLU A 16 6.23 0.43 4.60
CA GLU A 16 7.51 0.76 5.21
C GLU A 16 7.91 2.17 4.82
N LYS A 17 8.24 2.97 5.84
CA LYS A 17 8.82 4.29 5.59
C LYS A 17 10.24 4.08 5.08
N SER A 18 10.51 4.56 3.87
CA SER A 18 11.81 4.38 3.23
C SER A 18 12.73 5.56 3.55
N PHE A 19 12.59 6.68 2.83
CA PHE A 19 13.42 7.87 3.01
C PHE A 19 12.55 9.13 2.99
N GLU A 20 12.78 10.07 3.90
CA GLU A 20 12.00 11.33 4.01
C GLU A 20 10.47 11.12 3.98
N ASP A 21 9.82 11.51 2.88
CA ASP A 21 8.37 11.43 2.63
C ASP A 21 7.98 10.27 1.70
N TYR A 22 8.94 9.37 1.39
CA TYR A 22 8.70 8.18 0.59
C TYR A 22 8.29 6.99 1.43
N TYR A 23 7.26 6.30 0.95
CA TYR A 23 6.75 5.07 1.52
C TYR A 23 6.81 3.94 0.49
N SER A 24 7.28 2.78 0.92
CA SER A 24 7.31 1.56 0.14
C SER A 24 6.18 0.65 0.59
N VAL A 25 5.42 0.12 -0.37
CA VAL A 25 4.46 -0.96 -0.10
C VAL A 25 5.22 -2.27 -0.22
N VAL A 26 5.28 -3.03 0.87
CA VAL A 26 5.96 -4.33 0.91
C VAL A 26 4.98 -5.43 1.29
N THR A 27 5.25 -6.64 0.82
CA THR A 27 4.47 -7.83 1.19
C THR A 27 4.76 -8.21 2.64
N ALA A 28 3.70 -8.34 3.44
CA ALA A 28 3.79 -8.76 4.83
C ALA A 28 3.69 -10.29 4.99
N ARG A 29 3.11 -10.97 4.01
CA ARG A 29 3.01 -12.44 3.92
C ARG A 29 3.16 -12.89 2.46
N GLU A 30 3.33 -14.18 2.27
CA GLU A 30 3.37 -14.80 0.94
C GLU A 30 2.07 -14.51 0.19
N LEU A 31 2.21 -14.24 -1.11
CA LEU A 31 1.09 -14.01 -2.01
C LEU A 31 0.87 -15.28 -2.82
N ASP A 32 -0.34 -15.83 -2.73
CA ASP A 32 -0.76 -16.94 -3.57
C ASP A 32 -1.61 -16.42 -4.72
N ARG A 33 -1.14 -16.62 -5.95
CA ARG A 33 -1.85 -16.24 -7.17
C ARG A 33 -3.12 -17.07 -7.37
N GLU A 34 -3.15 -18.32 -6.91
CA GLU A 34 -4.32 -19.20 -7.03
C GLU A 34 -5.47 -18.73 -6.12
N GLU A 35 -5.14 -18.20 -4.95
CA GLU A 35 -6.14 -17.62 -4.03
C GLU A 35 -6.58 -16.22 -4.48
N VAL A 36 -5.61 -15.32 -4.73
CA VAL A 36 -5.89 -13.93 -5.12
C VAL A 36 -4.89 -13.44 -6.17
N PRO A 37 -5.30 -13.34 -7.45
CA PRO A 37 -4.40 -12.93 -8.54
C PRO A 37 -4.18 -11.41 -8.62
N GLU A 38 -5.08 -10.61 -8.06
CA GLU A 38 -5.03 -9.14 -8.10
C GLU A 38 -5.51 -8.51 -6.80
N TYR A 39 -4.86 -7.41 -6.42
CA TYR A 39 -5.16 -6.65 -5.20
C TYR A 39 -5.36 -5.17 -5.53
N ASN A 40 -6.44 -4.58 -5.03
CA ASN A 40 -6.69 -3.14 -5.10
C ASN A 40 -6.36 -2.49 -3.76
N VAL A 41 -5.12 -2.06 -3.60
CA VAL A 41 -4.61 -1.50 -2.35
C VAL A 41 -4.86 0.01 -2.32
N THR A 42 -5.75 0.47 -1.42
CA THR A 42 -6.03 1.91 -1.27
C THR A 42 -5.13 2.54 -0.21
N VAL A 43 -4.13 3.30 -0.62
CA VAL A 43 -3.27 4.08 0.26
C VAL A 43 -3.97 5.39 0.62
N ARG A 44 -4.00 5.75 1.90
CA ARG A 44 -4.52 7.03 2.39
C ARG A 44 -3.43 7.82 3.07
N ALA A 45 -3.29 9.09 2.73
CA ALA A 45 -2.38 10.03 3.37
C ALA A 45 -3.19 11.19 3.98
N ALA A 46 -2.85 11.58 5.21
CA ALA A 46 -3.44 12.71 5.90
C ALA A 46 -2.33 13.60 6.47
N ASP A 47 -2.46 14.91 6.33
CA ASP A 47 -1.55 15.86 6.98
C ASP A 47 -1.92 16.09 8.46
N GLY A 48 -1.00 16.68 9.21
CA GLY A 48 -1.22 17.11 10.59
C GLY A 48 -1.95 18.46 10.73
N GLY A 49 -2.61 18.95 9.67
CA GLY A 49 -3.30 20.24 9.66
C GLY A 49 -4.57 20.26 10.51
N SER A 50 -5.13 21.46 10.71
CA SER A 50 -6.45 21.66 11.32
C SER A 50 -7.21 22.74 10.54
N PRO A 51 -8.14 22.36 9.64
CA PRO A 51 -8.59 21.00 9.34
C PRO A 51 -7.54 20.16 8.58
N ALA A 52 -7.49 18.86 8.85
CA ALA A 52 -6.56 17.95 8.18
C ALA A 52 -7.00 17.71 6.73
N LEU A 53 -6.08 17.87 5.78
CA LEU A 53 -6.29 17.48 4.39
C LEU A 53 -5.94 16.01 4.20
N ARG A 54 -6.73 15.34 3.36
CA ARG A 54 -6.62 13.90 3.10
C ARG A 54 -6.55 13.64 1.62
N SER A 55 -5.67 12.75 1.22
CA SER A 55 -5.56 12.23 -0.15
C SER A 55 -5.55 10.71 -0.13
N SER A 56 -6.02 10.09 -1.21
CA SER A 56 -6.00 8.64 -1.36
C SER A 56 -5.66 8.24 -2.78
N ALA A 57 -4.88 7.17 -2.91
CA ALA A 57 -4.50 6.58 -4.18
C ALA A 57 -4.80 5.07 -4.16
N VAL A 58 -5.20 4.53 -5.31
CA VAL A 58 -5.45 3.09 -5.48
C VAL A 58 -4.30 2.50 -6.27
N LEU A 59 -3.64 1.48 -5.71
CA LEU A 59 -2.63 0.68 -6.38
C LEU A 59 -3.26 -0.64 -6.80
N ALA A 60 -3.40 -0.83 -8.11
CA ALA A 60 -3.76 -2.12 -8.68
C ALA A 60 -2.50 -2.98 -8.80
N LEU A 61 -2.40 -4.01 -7.95
CA LEU A 61 -1.27 -4.94 -7.93
C LEU A 61 -1.70 -6.26 -8.54
N ARG A 62 -0.93 -6.75 -9.51
CA ARG A 62 -1.14 -8.07 -10.12
C ARG A 62 -0.03 -9.01 -9.68
N VAL A 63 -0.41 -10.19 -9.19
CA VAL A 63 0.54 -11.25 -8.84
C VAL A 63 0.97 -11.95 -10.12
N LEU A 64 2.24 -11.76 -10.49
CA LEU A 64 2.84 -12.41 -11.66
C LEU A 64 3.32 -13.81 -11.26
N ASP A 65 3.20 -14.76 -12.19
CA ASP A 65 3.79 -16.08 -11.99
C ASP A 65 5.30 -15.99 -12.23
N VAL A 66 6.08 -16.84 -11.55
CA VAL A 66 7.54 -16.90 -11.74
C VAL A 66 7.94 -17.20 -13.19
N ASN A 67 7.04 -17.80 -13.98
CA ASN A 67 7.26 -18.15 -15.39
C ASN A 67 6.77 -17.11 -16.42
N ASP A 68 6.30 -15.92 -16.02
CA ASP A 68 5.94 -14.85 -16.96
C ASP A 68 7.19 -14.06 -17.48
N ASN A 69 8.34 -14.73 -17.67
CA ASN A 69 9.59 -14.18 -18.26
C ASN A 69 9.91 -14.75 -19.65
#